data_AF-A0A924HTX4-F1
#
_entry.id   AF-A0A924HTX4-F1
#
_cell.length_a   1.000
_cell.length_b   1.000
_cell.length_c   1.000
_cell.angle_alpha   90.00
_cell.angle_beta   90.00
_cell.angle_gamma   90.00
#
_symmetry.space_group_name_H-M   'P 1'
#
loop_
_entity.id
_entity.type
_entity.pdbx_description
1 polymer ?
#
loop_
_entity_poly.entity_id
_entity_poly.type
_entity_poly.pdbx_seq_one_letter_code
_entity_poly.pdbx_strand_id
1 'polypeptide(L)'
;MAGVVVLFFFLPNMMAHMQAQGLPTEAISGGVMYGAALAGVLFVGILCFFIARGNNVARWVWAVFTAYGFISAIGGMGMTFGISPLFGVIGIALQLLTIASVVLLFMPVSTAWFKAVKQAKLAS
;
A
#
# COMPACT_ATOMS: atom_id res chain seq x y z
N MET A 1 -0.94 1.99 -0.56
CA MET A 1 0.36 1.29 -0.64
C MET A 1 1.47 2.06 -1.36
N ALA A 2 1.23 3.28 -1.84
CA ALA A 2 2.30 4.20 -2.28
C ALA A 2 3.11 4.81 -1.13
N GLY A 3 2.64 4.66 0.12
CA GLY A 3 3.32 5.18 1.32
C GLY A 3 4.65 4.51 1.66
N VAL A 4 5.02 3.42 0.99
CA VAL A 4 6.27 2.70 1.27
C VAL A 4 7.50 3.53 0.90
N VAL A 5 7.48 4.22 -0.25
CA VAL A 5 8.57 5.14 -0.65
C VAL A 5 8.69 6.31 0.33
N VAL A 6 7.54 6.84 0.76
CA VAL A 6 7.50 7.91 1.77
C VAL A 6 8.03 7.42 3.12
N LEU A 7 7.78 6.15 3.47
CA LEU A 7 8.32 5.52 4.67
C LEU A 7 9.85 5.57 4.68
N PHE A 8 10.54 5.35 3.55
CA PHE A 8 12.01 5.42 3.48
C PHE A 8 12.56 6.81 3.78
N PHE A 9 11.88 7.87 3.31
CA PHE A 9 12.30 9.26 3.54
C PHE A 9 12.01 9.75 4.96
N PHE A 10 10.91 9.28 5.57
CA PHE A 10 10.46 9.72 6.89
C PHE A 10 10.80 8.73 8.02
N LEU A 11 11.43 7.59 7.71
CA LEU A 11 11.84 6.58 8.68
C LEU A 11 12.68 7.15 9.84
N PRO A 12 13.69 8.01 9.59
CA PRO A 12 14.50 8.58 10.67
C PRO A 12 13.65 9.44 11.62
N ASN A 13 12.72 10.22 11.07
CA ASN A 13 11.80 11.06 11.85
C ASN A 13 10.80 10.22 12.64
N MET A 14 10.32 9.10 12.08
CA MET A 14 9.50 8.12 12.79
C MET A 14 10.22 7.49 13.97
N MET A 15 11.47 7.04 13.78
CA MET A 15 12.27 6.41 14.83
C MET A 15 12.55 7.38 15.98
N ALA A 16 12.90 8.63 15.66
CA ALA A 16 13.07 9.68 16.66
C ALA A 16 11.78 9.94 17.46
N HIS A 17 10.62 9.94 16.79
CA HIS A 17 9.32 10.12 17.46
C HIS A 17 8.94 8.91 18.32
N MET A 18 9.25 7.69 17.89
CA MET A 18 9.02 6.47 18.67
C MET A 18 9.92 6.39 19.91
N GLN A 19 11.19 6.81 19.78
CA GLN A 19 12.10 6.96 20.93
C GLN A 19 11.61 8.00 21.92
N ALA A 20 11.13 9.15 21.44
CA ALA A 20 10.58 10.21 22.29
C ALA A 20 9.31 9.77 23.05
N GLN A 21 8.55 8.81 22.51
CA GLN A 21 7.36 8.24 23.14
C GLN A 21 7.68 7.09 24.11
N GLY A 22 8.96 6.78 24.35
CA GLY A 22 9.39 5.70 25.25
C GLY A 22 9.04 4.29 24.74
N LEU A 23 8.72 4.16 23.44
CA LEU A 23 8.49 2.86 22.83
C LEU A 23 9.83 2.14 22.65
N PRO A 24 9.89 0.81 22.87
CA PRO A 24 11.12 0.03 22.71
C PRO A 24 11.52 -0.03 21.23
N THR A 25 12.28 0.98 20.78
CA THR A 25 12.86 1.04 19.43
C THR A 25 14.07 0.13 19.27
N GLU A 26 14.61 -0.39 20.37
CA GLU A 26 15.70 -1.36 20.41
C GLU A 26 15.30 -2.72 19.83
N ALA A 27 14.01 -3.07 19.85
CA ALA A 27 13.50 -4.35 19.37
C ALA A 27 13.28 -4.40 17.84
N ILE A 28 13.12 -3.26 17.18
CA ILE A 28 12.92 -3.17 15.73
C ILE A 28 14.12 -2.44 15.14
N SER A 29 15.15 -3.19 14.77
CA SER A 29 16.31 -2.61 14.10
C SER A 29 15.87 -1.92 12.81
N GLY A 30 16.52 -0.80 12.45
CA GLY A 30 16.22 -0.09 11.20
C GLY A 30 16.28 -1.01 9.98
N GLY A 31 17.12 -2.04 10.01
CA GLY A 31 17.17 -3.10 8.98
C GLY A 31 15.87 -3.89 8.84
N VAL A 32 15.16 -4.20 9.94
CA VAL A 32 13.84 -4.86 9.89
C VAL A 32 12.80 -3.94 9.26
N MET A 33 12.81 -2.64 9.59
CA MET A 33 11.88 -1.68 9.00
C MET A 33 12.11 -1.51 7.49
N TYR A 34 13.37 -1.37 7.08
CA TYR A 34 13.72 -1.30 5.66
C TYR A 34 13.41 -2.60 4.92
N GLY A 35 13.65 -3.76 5.55
CA GLY A 35 13.31 -5.07 5.00
C GLY A 35 11.80 -5.24 4.81
N ALA A 36 10.99 -4.84 5.79
CA ALA A 36 9.53 -4.87 5.70
C ALA A 36 9.01 -3.92 4.61
N ALA A 37 9.61 -2.73 4.48
CA ALA A 37 9.28 -1.79 3.41
C ALA A 37 9.59 -2.40 2.03
N LEU A 38 10.79 -2.97 1.83
CA LEU A 38 11.19 -3.66 0.60
C LEU A 38 10.25 -4.82 0.25
N ALA A 39 9.94 -5.68 1.23
CA ALA A 39 9.01 -6.78 1.06
C ALA A 39 7.62 -6.27 0.64
N GLY A 40 7.17 -5.14 1.21
CA GLY A 40 5.93 -4.47 0.82
C GLY A 40 5.93 -4.01 -0.65
N VAL A 41 7.02 -3.41 -1.13
CA VAL A 41 7.15 -3.01 -2.56
C VAL A 41 7.11 -4.24 -3.47
N LEU A 42 7.85 -5.29 -3.13
CA LEU A 42 7.88 -6.53 -3.92
C LEU A 42 6.50 -7.19 -3.98
N PHE A 43 5.81 -7.26 -2.85
CA PHE A 43 4.46 -7.80 -2.77
C PHE A 43 3.48 -7.04 -3.67
N VAL A 44 3.54 -5.70 -3.66
CA VAL A 44 2.75 -4.84 -4.56
C VAL A 44 3.10 -5.12 -6.01
N GLY A 45 4.39 -5.20 -6.37
CA GLY A 45 4.83 -5.50 -7.72
C GLY A 45 4.29 -6.84 -8.23
N ILE A 46 4.32 -7.87 -7.38
CA ILE A 46 3.77 -9.20 -7.68
C ILE A 46 2.25 -9.13 -7.92
N LEU A 47 1.50 -8.43 -7.06
CA LEU A 47 0.06 -8.26 -7.25
C LEU A 47 -0.26 -7.51 -8.55
N CYS A 48 0.45 -6.42 -8.83
CA CYS A 48 0.28 -5.67 -10.08
C CYS A 48 0.56 -6.55 -11.31
N PHE A 49 1.59 -7.41 -11.25
CA PHE A 49 1.88 -8.37 -12.31
C PHE A 49 0.73 -9.36 -12.53
N PHE A 50 0.14 -9.92 -11.47
CA PHE A 50 -1.00 -10.84 -11.59
C PHE A 50 -2.28 -10.14 -12.07
N ILE A 51 -2.52 -8.91 -11.64
CA ILE A 51 -3.62 -8.06 -12.11
C ILE A 51 -3.46 -7.80 -13.61
N ALA A 52 -2.26 -7.44 -14.06
CA ALA A 52 -1.93 -7.23 -15.47
C ALA A 52 -2.05 -8.51 -16.33
N ARG A 53 -2.02 -9.70 -15.71
CA ARG A 53 -2.30 -10.98 -16.38
C ARG A 53 -3.78 -11.37 -16.38
N GLY A 54 -4.67 -10.50 -15.91
CA GLY A 54 -6.10 -10.76 -15.92
C GLY A 54 -6.59 -11.67 -14.79
N ASN A 55 -5.83 -11.84 -13.69
CA ASN A 55 -6.25 -12.71 -12.59
C ASN A 55 -7.30 -12.01 -11.69
N ASN A 56 -8.53 -12.54 -11.69
CA ASN A 56 -9.62 -12.02 -10.86
C ASN A 56 -9.35 -12.14 -9.35
N VAL A 57 -8.59 -13.15 -8.90
CA VAL A 57 -8.25 -13.31 -7.48
C VAL A 57 -7.36 -12.16 -7.02
N ALA A 58 -6.36 -11.81 -7.81
CA ALA A 58 -5.43 -10.71 -7.48
C ALA A 58 -6.15 -9.36 -7.33
N ARG A 59 -7.20 -9.12 -8.13
CA ARG A 59 -8.05 -7.92 -8.02
C ARG A 59 -8.78 -7.84 -6.68
N TRP A 60 -9.35 -8.97 -6.22
CA TRP A 60 -10.02 -9.02 -4.91
C TRP A 60 -9.05 -8.93 -3.75
N VAL A 61 -7.89 -9.60 -3.86
CA VAL A 61 -6.81 -9.48 -2.87
C VAL A 61 -6.41 -8.01 -2.71
N TRP A 62 -6.18 -7.29 -3.82
CA TRP A 62 -5.86 -5.86 -3.80
C TRP A 62 -6.95 -5.02 -3.11
N ALA A 63 -8.23 -5.32 -3.35
CA ALA A 63 -9.35 -4.63 -2.72
C ALA A 63 -9.39 -4.84 -1.21
N VAL A 64 -9.21 -6.08 -0.74
CA VAL A 64 -9.20 -6.42 0.69
C VAL A 64 -8.03 -5.74 1.40
N PHE A 65 -6.82 -5.80 0.83
CA PHE A 65 -5.67 -5.10 1.40
C PHE A 65 -5.85 -3.59 1.43
N THR A 66 -6.49 -3.01 0.42
CA THR A 66 -6.79 -1.57 0.40
C THR A 66 -7.80 -1.20 1.49
N ALA A 67 -8.84 -2.02 1.70
CA ALA A 67 -9.83 -1.80 2.76
C ALA A 67 -9.20 -1.90 4.15
N TYR A 68 -8.40 -2.95 4.40
CA TYR A 68 -7.64 -3.09 5.63
C TYR A 68 -6.68 -1.91 5.85
N GLY A 69 -5.94 -1.52 4.81
CA GLY A 69 -5.02 -0.40 4.85
C GLY A 69 -5.72 0.93 5.14
N PHE A 70 -6.94 1.12 4.65
CA PHE A 70 -7.75 2.31 4.95
C PHE A 70 -8.15 2.36 6.43
N ILE A 71 -8.67 1.26 6.99
CA ILE A 71 -9.02 1.17 8.41
C ILE A 71 -7.79 1.44 9.28
N SER A 72 -6.65 0.81 8.94
CA SER A 72 -5.39 1.03 9.64
C SER A 72 -4.90 2.47 9.53
N ALA A 73 -5.07 3.12 8.37
CA ALA A 73 -4.67 4.51 8.17
C ALA A 73 -5.48 5.47 9.05
N ILE A 74 -6.77 5.18 9.28
CA ILE A 74 -7.60 5.97 10.19
C ILE A 74 -7.04 5.96 11.62
N GLY A 75 -6.68 4.77 12.13
CA GLY A 75 -6.05 4.67 13.45
C GLY A 75 -4.66 5.30 13.54
N GLY A 76 -3.94 5.40 12.42
CA GLY A 76 -2.59 5.95 12.35
C GLY A 76 -2.49 7.46 12.09
N MET A 77 -3.59 8.14 11.73
CA MET A 77 -3.55 9.55 11.31
C MET A 77 -3.00 10.49 12.41
N GLY A 78 -3.31 10.25 13.68
CA GLY A 78 -2.76 11.07 14.78
C GLY A 78 -1.23 11.02 14.86
N MET A 79 -0.64 9.85 14.64
CA MET A 79 0.82 9.68 14.63
C MET A 79 1.45 10.35 13.41
N THR A 80 0.86 10.22 12.22
CA THR A 80 1.47 10.76 10.99
C THR A 80 1.55 12.29 11.00
N PHE A 81 0.52 12.97 11.50
CA PHE A 81 0.54 14.42 11.68
C PHE A 81 1.45 14.86 12.84
N GLY A 82 1.62 14.03 13.88
CA GLY A 82 2.56 14.28 14.97
C GLY A 82 4.03 14.25 14.53
N ILE A 83 4.37 13.36 13.59
CA ILE A 83 5.73 13.27 13.01
C ILE A 83 6.01 14.49 12.11
N SER A 84 5.11 14.77 11.16
CA SER A 84 5.23 15.93 10.27
C SER A 84 3.91 16.20 9.56
N PRO A 85 3.46 17.47 9.45
CA PRO A 85 2.27 17.82 8.65
C PRO A 85 2.39 17.39 7.19
N LEU A 86 3.59 17.49 6.60
CA LEU A 86 3.85 17.07 5.22
C LEU A 86 3.68 15.55 5.06
N PHE A 87 4.16 14.78 6.04
CA PHE A 87 4.00 13.32 6.04
C PHE A 87 2.53 12.91 6.12
N GLY A 88 1.74 13.59 6.96
CA GLY A 88 0.29 13.40 7.05
C GLY A 88 -0.43 13.67 5.72
N VAL A 89 -0.17 14.83 5.10
CA VAL A 89 -0.80 15.22 3.81
C VAL A 89 -0.44 14.24 2.69
N ILE A 90 0.84 13.88 2.56
CA ILE A 90 1.27 12.89 1.56
C ILE A 90 0.61 11.54 1.83
N GLY A 91 0.55 11.10 3.10
CA GLY A 91 -0.12 9.86 3.48
C GLY A 91 -1.59 9.81 3.04
N ILE A 92 -2.33 10.90 3.25
CA ILE A 92 -3.73 11.03 2.81
C ILE A 92 -3.83 10.96 1.28
N ALA A 93 -3.01 11.74 0.56
CA ALA A 93 -3.03 11.76 -0.90
C ALA A 93 -2.77 10.36 -1.49
N LEU A 94 -1.80 9.64 -0.93
CA LEU A 94 -1.48 8.27 -1.36
C LEU A 94 -2.57 7.26 -1.00
N GLN A 95 -3.28 7.47 0.11
CA GLN A 95 -4.43 6.65 0.46
C GLN A 95 -5.58 6.86 -0.52
N LEU A 96 -5.87 8.12 -0.91
CA LEU A 96 -6.88 8.45 -1.92
C LEU A 96 -6.54 7.84 -3.28
N LEU A 97 -5.27 7.92 -3.72
CA LEU A 97 -4.80 7.26 -4.94
C LEU A 97 -4.97 5.74 -4.87
N THR A 98 -4.70 5.14 -3.71
CA THR A 98 -4.88 3.69 -3.53
C THR A 98 -6.37 3.33 -3.65
N ILE A 99 -7.28 4.10 -3.05
CA ILE A 99 -8.73 3.90 -3.19
C ILE A 99 -9.17 4.07 -4.65
N ALA A 100 -8.70 5.12 -5.32
CA ALA A 100 -9.00 5.36 -6.73
C ALA A 100 -8.55 4.18 -7.61
N SER A 101 -7.40 3.57 -7.32
CA SER A 101 -6.93 2.38 -8.04
C SER A 101 -7.90 1.20 -7.94
N VAL A 102 -8.52 1.00 -6.77
CA VAL A 102 -9.53 -0.05 -6.58
C VAL A 102 -10.77 0.29 -7.38
N VAL A 103 -11.28 1.52 -7.29
CA VAL A 103 -12.48 1.93 -8.05
C VAL A 103 -12.27 1.70 -9.54
N LEU A 104 -11.14 2.11 -10.08
CA LEU A 104 -10.78 1.89 -11.48
C LEU A 104 -10.71 0.40 -11.83
N LEU A 105 -10.13 -0.45 -10.97
CA LEU A 105 -10.05 -1.89 -11.20
C LEU A 105 -11.41 -2.59 -11.31
N PHE A 106 -12.45 -2.02 -10.69
CA PHE A 106 -13.82 -2.57 -10.71
C PHE A 106 -14.74 -1.85 -11.69
N MET A 107 -14.26 -0.84 -12.42
CA MET A 107 -15.03 -0.22 -13.49
C MET A 107 -15.43 -1.22 -14.59
N PRO A 108 -16.53 -0.96 -15.31
CA PRO A 108 -17.01 -1.84 -16.38
C PRO A 108 -15.97 -2.03 -17.49
N VAL A 109 -15.22 -0.97 -17.81
CA VAL A 109 -14.14 -1.00 -18.81
C VAL A 109 -13.05 -2.01 -18.42
N SER A 110 -12.55 -1.94 -17.19
CA SER A 110 -11.55 -2.89 -16.70
C SER A 110 -12.11 -4.30 -16.64
N THR A 111 -13.35 -4.49 -16.20
CA THR A 111 -14.00 -5.80 -16.17
C THR A 111 -14.16 -6.41 -17.56
N ALA A 112 -14.45 -5.61 -18.59
CA ALA A 112 -14.48 -6.06 -19.98
C ALA A 112 -13.09 -6.52 -20.44
N TRP A 113 -12.04 -5.77 -20.11
CA TRP A 113 -10.67 -6.15 -20.39
C TRP A 113 -10.27 -7.48 -19.72
N PHE A 114 -10.61 -7.69 -18.44
CA PHE A 114 -10.35 -8.95 -17.73
C PHE A 114 -11.04 -10.14 -18.41
N LYS A 115 -12.28 -9.96 -18.90
CA LYS A 115 -12.99 -10.99 -19.66
C LYS A 115 -12.30 -11.33 -20.97
N ALA A 116 -11.85 -10.31 -21.72
CA ALA A 116 -11.13 -10.49 -22.98
C ALA A 116 -9.80 -11.25 -22.78
N VAL A 117 -9.01 -10.88 -21.76
CA VAL A 117 -7.76 -11.59 -21.44
C VAL A 117 -8.01 -13.05 -21.06
N LYS A 118 -9.09 -13.33 -20.32
CA LYS A 118 -9.48 -14.70 -19.97
C LYS A 118 -9.88 -15.51 -21.21
N GLN A 119 -10.65 -14.91 -22.12
CA GLN A 119 -11.05 -15.56 -23.38
C GLN A 119 -9.85 -15.88 -24.27
N ALA A 120 -8.89 -14.96 -24.38
CA ALA A 120 -7.66 -15.17 -25.15
C ALA A 120 -6.84 -16.37 -24.66
N LYS A 121 -6.80 -16.60 -23.33
CA LYS A 121 -6.11 -17.76 -22.73
C LYS A 121 -6.83 -19.10 -22.91
N LEU A 122 -8.14 -19.07 -23.14
CA LEU A 122 -8.93 -20.30 -23.36
C LEU A 122 -8.93 -20.71 -24.83
N ALA A 123 -8.62 -19.78 -25.73
CA ALA A 123 -8.53 -20.00 -27.18
C ALA A 123 -7.13 -20.45 -27.64
N SER A 124 -6.13 -20.43 -26.75
CA SER A 124 -4.75 -20.89 -26.95
C SER A 124 -4.52 -22.25 -26.31
#